data_AF-A0A7K3UMU5-F1
#
_entry.id   AF-A0A7K3UMU5-F1
#
_cell.length_a   1.000
_cell.length_b   1.000
_cell.length_c   1.000
_cell.angle_alpha   90.00
_cell.angle_beta   90.00
_cell.angle_gamma   90.00
#
_symmetry.space_group_name_H-M   'P 1'
#
loop_
_entity.id
_entity.type
_entity.pdbx_description
1 polymer ?
#
loop_
_entity_poly.entity_id
_entity_poly.type
_entity_poly.pdbx_seq_one_letter_code
_entity_poly.pdbx_strand_id
1 'polypeptide(L)'
;DLDLGLDGPLLGRLTESEKSVVSFRLVSSKDDSSELQAVDSVVDLLPRNQWGGLSSLPYMAAAFVQPNDPAIERVLKQAADILRKAGKSGAINGYQEGARRAWELASAIWSAIGAMGLDYAVPPASFEQQGQKVRGPGQI
;
A
#
# COMPACT_ATOMS: atom_id res chain seq x y z
N ASP A 1 15.76 19.22 8.71
CA ASP A 1 15.64 17.77 8.60
C ASP A 1 16.55 17.07 9.57
N LEU A 2 16.02 16.08 10.28
CA LEU A 2 16.83 15.12 11.02
C LEU A 2 17.25 14.03 10.02
N ASP A 3 18.54 13.84 9.84
CA ASP A 3 19.07 12.71 9.07
C ASP A 3 19.00 11.46 9.95
N LEU A 4 17.94 10.69 9.78
CA LEU A 4 17.74 9.43 10.49
C LEU A 4 18.48 8.32 9.73
N GLY A 5 19.55 7.80 10.32
CA GLY A 5 20.24 6.60 9.82
C GLY A 5 19.33 5.37 9.93
N LEU A 6 18.58 5.09 8.88
CA LEU A 6 17.72 3.90 8.81
C LEU A 6 18.53 2.68 8.38
N ASP A 7 18.46 1.61 9.17
CA ASP A 7 19.00 0.30 8.78
C ASP A 7 18.05 -0.36 7.76
N GLY A 8 18.29 -0.07 6.47
CA GLY A 8 17.53 -0.63 5.35
C GLY A 8 17.47 -2.16 5.36
N PRO A 9 18.59 -2.88 5.55
CA PRO A 9 18.59 -4.34 5.70
C PRO A 9 17.68 -4.85 6.82
N LEU A 10 17.69 -4.21 8.00
CA LEU A 10 16.80 -4.54 9.11
C LEU A 10 15.32 -4.35 8.73
N LEU A 11 14.97 -3.22 8.14
CA LEU A 11 13.58 -2.93 7.74
C LEU A 11 13.11 -3.84 6.60
N GLY A 12 14.00 -4.17 5.67
CA GLY A 12 13.69 -4.97 4.49
C GLY A 12 13.41 -6.44 4.79
N ARG A 13 13.92 -6.97 5.91
CA ARG A 13 13.73 -8.37 6.32
C ARG A 13 12.47 -8.62 7.17
N LEU A 14 11.80 -7.58 7.64
CA LEU A 14 10.62 -7.74 8.49
C LEU A 14 9.53 -8.51 7.76
N THR A 15 9.10 -9.62 8.35
CA THR A 15 7.94 -10.42 7.88
C THR A 15 6.72 -10.29 8.78
N GLU A 16 6.94 -9.88 10.03
CA GLU A 16 5.94 -9.58 11.06
C GLU A 16 6.26 -8.23 11.71
N SER A 17 5.28 -7.66 12.41
CA SER A 17 5.51 -6.44 13.20
C SER A 17 6.39 -6.72 14.41
N GLU A 18 7.33 -5.81 14.66
CA GLU A 18 8.23 -5.88 15.82
C GLU A 18 8.16 -4.58 16.62
N LYS A 19 8.21 -4.71 17.95
CA LYS A 19 8.34 -3.54 18.85
C LYS A 19 9.77 -3.02 18.80
N SER A 20 9.92 -1.71 18.67
CA SER A 20 11.21 -1.03 18.73
C SER A 20 11.13 0.22 19.59
N VAL A 21 12.28 0.80 19.92
CA VAL A 21 12.38 2.03 20.71
C VAL A 21 13.07 3.10 19.88
N VAL A 22 12.42 4.25 19.74
CA VAL A 22 13.04 5.46 19.21
C VAL A 22 13.47 6.32 20.40
N SER A 23 14.77 6.55 20.52
CA SER A 23 15.36 7.36 21.57
C SER A 23 15.62 8.78 21.06
N PHE A 24 15.02 9.76 21.73
CA PHE A 24 15.24 11.17 21.50
C PHE A 24 16.14 11.73 22.60
N ARG A 25 17.27 12.33 22.21
CA ARG A 25 18.21 12.98 23.13
C ARG A 25 18.31 14.46 22.77
N LEU A 26 18.17 15.31 23.77
CA LEU A 26 18.39 16.75 23.67
C LEU A 26 19.78 17.04 24.23
N VAL A 27 20.66 17.58 23.39
CA VAL A 27 22.04 17.96 23.76
C VAL A 27 22.22 19.47 23.61
N SER A 28 23.13 20.05 24.39
CA SER A 28 23.48 21.47 24.28
C SER A 28 24.43 21.70 23.10
N SER A 29 24.15 22.68 22.24
CA SER A 29 25.03 23.01 21.11
C SER A 29 26.40 23.57 21.51
N LYS A 30 26.57 23.97 22.77
CA LYS A 30 27.85 24.47 23.30
C LYS A 30 28.72 23.36 23.89
N ASP A 31 28.10 22.23 24.21
CA ASP A 31 28.75 21.07 24.81
C ASP A 31 27.93 19.83 24.46
N ASP A 32 28.25 19.24 23.30
CA ASP A 32 27.61 18.02 22.77
C ASP A 32 27.77 16.82 23.71
N SER A 33 28.64 16.90 24.73
CA SER A 33 28.79 15.85 25.74
C SER A 33 27.75 15.92 26.87
N SER A 34 27.01 17.03 26.97
CA SER A 34 25.98 17.25 27.99
C SER A 34 24.58 16.95 27.46
N GLU A 35 24.09 15.74 27.75
CA GLU A 35 22.68 15.36 27.53
C GLU A 35 21.81 16.15 28.52
N LEU A 36 20.94 17.01 28.00
CA LEU A 36 20.01 17.83 28.78
C LEU A 36 18.73 17.06 29.12
N GLN A 37 18.28 16.19 28.22
CA GLN A 37 17.08 15.38 28.39
C GLN A 37 17.09 14.16 27.46
N ALA A 38 16.50 13.06 27.92
CA ALA A 38 16.20 11.87 27.14
C ALA A 38 14.71 11.53 27.19
N VAL A 39 14.17 11.06 26.07
CA VAL A 39 12.85 10.41 25.98
C VAL A 39 12.96 9.18 25.08
N ASP A 40 12.47 8.05 25.56
CA ASP A 40 12.34 6.83 24.77
C ASP A 40 10.87 6.62 24.42
N SER A 41 10.58 6.36 23.15
CA SER A 41 9.24 6.11 22.64
C SER A 41 9.17 4.73 22.01
N VAL A 42 8.23 3.90 22.47
CA VAL A 42 7.99 2.58 21.88
C VAL A 42 7.20 2.75 20.59
N VAL A 43 7.69 2.15 19.51
CA VAL A 43 7.07 2.17 18.18
C VAL A 43 6.89 0.75 17.65
N ASP A 44 5.97 0.59 16.71
CA ASP A 44 5.83 -0.63 15.91
C ASP A 44 6.55 -0.47 14.58
N LEU A 45 7.48 -1.37 14.30
CA LEU A 45 8.07 -1.52 12.98
C LEU A 45 7.18 -2.45 12.16
N LEU A 46 6.63 -1.93 11.07
CA LEU A 46 5.75 -2.70 10.19
C LEU A 46 6.55 -3.31 9.03
N PRO A 47 6.26 -4.57 8.65
CA PRO A 47 6.83 -5.13 7.43
C PRO A 47 6.33 -4.35 6.21
N ARG A 48 7.10 -4.37 5.12
CA ARG A 48 6.83 -3.57 3.91
C ARG A 48 5.46 -3.78 3.29
N ASN A 49 4.83 -4.92 3.55
CA ASN A 49 3.53 -5.32 3.04
C ASN A 49 2.43 -5.20 4.11
N GLN A 50 2.60 -4.39 5.14
CA GLN A 50 1.58 -4.16 6.16
C GLN A 50 1.19 -2.69 6.21
N TRP A 51 -0.11 -2.45 6.04
CA TRP A 51 -0.70 -1.14 6.27
C TRP A 51 -1.06 -1.02 7.75
N GLY A 52 -0.75 0.13 8.37
CA GLY A 52 -0.95 0.38 9.81
C GLY A 52 -2.34 0.84 10.23
N GLY A 53 -3.32 0.86 9.31
CA GLY A 53 -4.70 1.23 9.59
C GLY A 53 -4.93 2.73 9.73
N LEU A 54 -6.18 3.09 10.05
CA LEU A 54 -6.66 4.46 10.14
C LEU A 54 -6.17 5.20 11.39
N SER A 55 -5.80 4.49 12.46
CA SER A 55 -5.27 5.12 13.68
C SER A 55 -3.82 5.56 13.57
N SER A 56 -3.14 5.22 12.47
CA SER A 56 -1.75 5.57 12.19
C SER A 56 -1.69 6.62 11.08
N LEU A 57 -1.22 6.25 9.87
CA LEU A 57 -1.16 7.10 8.69
C LEU A 57 -2.12 6.55 7.62
N PRO A 58 -3.40 6.96 7.61
CA PRO A 58 -4.40 6.48 6.63
C PRO A 58 -3.92 6.54 5.18
N TYR A 59 -3.25 7.63 4.81
CA TYR A 59 -2.80 7.89 3.45
C TYR A 59 -1.71 6.92 2.95
N MET A 60 -1.04 6.18 3.85
CA MET A 60 -0.06 5.15 3.43
C MET A 60 -0.70 3.98 2.69
N ALA A 61 -2.03 3.84 2.71
CA ALA A 61 -2.73 2.88 1.84
C ALA A 61 -2.34 3.07 0.36
N ALA A 62 -2.06 4.31 -0.08
CA ALA A 62 -1.63 4.60 -1.44
C ALA A 62 -0.26 3.99 -1.79
N ALA A 63 0.61 3.72 -0.81
CA ALA A 63 1.92 3.11 -1.04
C ALA A 63 1.83 1.65 -1.52
N PHE A 64 0.65 1.01 -1.38
CA PHE A 64 0.40 -0.35 -1.83
C PHE A 64 -0.21 -0.43 -3.23
N VAL A 65 -0.43 0.71 -3.91
CA VAL A 65 -0.97 0.74 -5.27
C VAL A 65 0.14 0.35 -6.26
N GLN A 66 -0.03 -0.78 -6.95
CA GLN A 66 0.97 -1.36 -7.85
C GLN A 66 0.44 -1.47 -9.28
N PRO A 67 0.30 -0.35 -10.02
CA PRO A 67 -0.33 -0.34 -11.35
C PRO A 67 0.52 -1.03 -12.42
N ASN A 68 1.82 -1.17 -12.19
CA ASN A 68 2.78 -1.80 -13.09
C ASN A 68 3.11 -3.25 -12.72
N ASP A 69 2.37 -3.86 -11.77
CA ASP A 69 2.54 -5.28 -11.48
C ASP A 69 2.08 -6.11 -12.70
N PRO A 70 2.86 -7.12 -13.15
CA PRO A 70 2.49 -7.95 -14.30
C PRO A 70 1.11 -8.63 -14.19
N ALA A 71 0.60 -8.88 -12.98
CA ALA A 71 -0.75 -9.40 -12.79
C ALA A 71 -1.83 -8.43 -13.29
N ILE A 72 -1.57 -7.12 -13.25
CA ILE A 72 -2.49 -6.09 -13.76
C ILE A 72 -2.66 -6.18 -15.27
N GLU A 73 -1.61 -6.56 -16.02
CA GLU A 73 -1.71 -6.73 -17.49
C GLU A 73 -2.79 -7.75 -17.88
N ARG A 74 -2.92 -8.82 -17.08
CA ARG A 74 -3.95 -9.85 -17.30
C ARG A 74 -5.36 -9.29 -17.10
N VAL A 75 -5.55 -8.49 -16.05
CA VAL A 75 -6.82 -7.80 -15.77
C VAL A 75 -7.18 -6.85 -16.91
N LEU A 76 -6.22 -6.04 -17.38
CA LEU A 76 -6.44 -5.07 -18.46
C LEU A 76 -6.75 -5.78 -19.79
N LYS A 77 -6.07 -6.89 -20.09
CA LYS A 77 -6.35 -7.71 -21.27
C LYS A 77 -7.78 -8.26 -21.24
N GLN A 78 -8.19 -8.81 -20.10
CA GLN A 78 -9.54 -9.35 -19.93
C GLN A 78 -10.61 -8.25 -19.99
N ALA A 79 -10.35 -7.07 -19.42
CA ALA A 79 -11.23 -5.91 -19.53
C ALA A 79 -11.39 -5.47 -21.00
N ALA A 80 -10.31 -5.44 -21.78
CA ALA A 80 -10.36 -5.15 -23.21
C ALA A 80 -11.22 -6.17 -23.97
N ASP A 81 -11.12 -7.46 -23.65
CA ASP A 81 -11.94 -8.51 -24.25
C ASP A 81 -13.43 -8.38 -23.88
N ILE A 82 -13.74 -8.00 -22.64
CA ILE A 82 -15.11 -7.73 -22.20
C ILE A 82 -15.73 -6.58 -22.99
N LEU A 83 -14.97 -5.49 -23.22
CA LEU A 83 -15.43 -4.37 -24.03
C LEU A 83 -15.69 -4.77 -25.49
N ARG A 84 -14.79 -5.57 -26.10
CA ARG A 84 -14.97 -6.07 -27.47
C ARG A 84 -16.22 -6.93 -27.60
N LYS A 85 -16.46 -7.83 -26.64
CA LYS A 85 -17.68 -8.67 -26.61
C LYS A 85 -18.96 -7.84 -26.50
N ALA A 86 -18.90 -6.68 -25.87
CA ALA A 86 -20.00 -5.72 -25.78
C ALA A 86 -20.10 -4.79 -27.02
N GLY A 87 -19.34 -5.04 -28.09
CA GLY A 87 -19.34 -4.22 -29.31
C GLY A 87 -18.65 -2.87 -29.16
N LYS A 88 -17.81 -2.69 -28.13
CA LYS A 88 -17.07 -1.44 -27.85
C LYS A 88 -15.60 -1.57 -28.22
N SER A 89 -14.91 -0.43 -28.31
CA SER A 89 -13.45 -0.41 -28.45
C SER A 89 -12.78 -1.11 -27.27
N GLY A 90 -11.77 -1.95 -27.54
CA GLY A 90 -10.94 -2.60 -26.52
C GLY A 90 -9.79 -1.72 -26.00
N ALA A 91 -9.67 -0.47 -26.45
CA ALA A 91 -8.60 0.42 -26.00
C ALA A 91 -8.78 0.83 -24.53
N ILE A 92 -7.72 0.70 -23.74
CA ILE A 92 -7.67 1.15 -22.34
C ILE A 92 -6.96 2.50 -22.28
N ASN A 93 -7.70 3.56 -22.60
CA ASN A 93 -7.16 4.92 -22.78
C ASN A 93 -7.53 5.89 -21.65
N GLY A 94 -7.92 5.35 -20.49
CA GLY A 94 -8.25 6.14 -19.31
C GLY A 94 -9.36 7.17 -19.58
N TYR A 95 -9.09 8.44 -19.30
CA TYR A 95 -10.07 9.52 -19.35
C TYR A 95 -10.13 10.27 -20.69
N GLN A 96 -9.38 9.84 -21.70
CA GLN A 96 -9.20 10.60 -22.96
C GLN A 96 -10.51 10.83 -23.75
N GLU A 97 -11.51 9.96 -23.62
CA GLU A 97 -12.81 10.08 -24.30
C GLU A 97 -13.96 10.52 -23.37
N GLY A 98 -13.62 11.08 -22.19
CA GLY A 98 -14.60 11.64 -21.25
C GLY A 98 -15.26 10.62 -20.30
N ALA A 99 -16.18 11.14 -19.48
CA ALA A 99 -16.72 10.42 -18.32
C ALA A 99 -17.46 9.12 -18.66
N ARG A 100 -18.22 9.11 -19.77
CA ARG A 100 -18.92 7.90 -20.22
C ARG A 100 -17.93 6.77 -20.50
N ARG A 101 -16.84 7.06 -21.21
CA ARG A 101 -15.81 6.06 -21.50
C ARG A 101 -15.12 5.58 -20.23
N ALA A 102 -14.78 6.48 -19.32
CA ALA A 102 -14.17 6.13 -18.04
C ALA A 102 -15.05 5.14 -17.25
N TRP A 103 -16.36 5.32 -17.24
CA TRP A 103 -17.31 4.38 -16.63
C TRP A 103 -17.32 3.01 -17.33
N GLU A 104 -17.24 2.98 -18.66
CA GLU A 104 -17.15 1.71 -19.40
C GLU A 104 -15.87 0.95 -19.07
N LEU A 105 -14.73 1.65 -18.98
CA LEU A 105 -13.45 1.06 -18.58
C LEU A 105 -13.52 0.52 -17.15
N ALA A 106 -14.05 1.31 -16.21
CA ALA A 106 -14.21 0.90 -14.82
C ALA A 106 -15.11 -0.35 -14.69
N SER A 107 -16.23 -0.37 -15.41
CA SER A 107 -17.15 -1.52 -15.44
C SER A 107 -16.48 -2.78 -16.03
N ALA A 108 -15.69 -2.63 -17.09
CA ALA A 108 -14.96 -3.75 -17.70
C ALA A 108 -13.87 -4.29 -16.78
N ILE A 109 -13.12 -3.41 -16.09
CA ILE A 109 -12.11 -3.81 -15.09
C ILE A 109 -12.78 -4.54 -13.93
N TRP A 110 -13.87 -3.99 -13.38
CA TRP A 110 -14.63 -4.65 -12.31
C TRP A 110 -15.10 -6.05 -12.73
N SER A 111 -15.62 -6.17 -13.95
CA SER A 111 -16.09 -7.45 -14.49
C SER A 111 -14.93 -8.44 -14.71
N ALA A 112 -13.76 -7.97 -15.14
CA ALA A 112 -12.57 -8.80 -15.27
C ALA A 112 -12.11 -9.34 -13.91
N ILE A 113 -12.03 -8.47 -12.89
CA ILE A 113 -11.68 -8.87 -11.52
C ILE A 113 -12.71 -9.88 -10.97
N GLY A 114 -14.00 -9.63 -11.16
CA GLY A 114 -15.05 -10.56 -10.74
C GLY A 114 -14.95 -11.93 -11.41
N ALA A 115 -14.56 -11.97 -12.69
CA ALA A 115 -14.36 -13.22 -13.44
C ALA A 115 -13.13 -14.02 -13.01
N MET A 116 -12.20 -13.44 -12.24
CA MET A 116 -11.08 -14.17 -11.65
C MET A 116 -11.51 -15.12 -10.52
N GLY A 117 -12.72 -14.96 -9.98
CA GLY A 117 -13.22 -15.82 -8.90
C GLY A 117 -12.42 -15.69 -7.61
N LEU A 118 -12.07 -14.46 -7.23
CA LEU A 118 -11.26 -14.18 -6.04
C LEU A 118 -12.00 -14.62 -4.77
N ASP A 119 -11.36 -15.51 -4.01
CA ASP A 119 -11.89 -15.94 -2.71
C ASP A 119 -11.76 -14.84 -1.66
N TYR A 120 -12.80 -14.71 -0.83
CA TYR A 120 -12.78 -13.76 0.27
C TYR A 120 -11.84 -14.23 1.39
N ALA A 121 -10.86 -13.40 1.72
CA ALA A 121 -10.07 -13.58 2.94
C ALA A 121 -10.70 -12.74 4.07
N VAL A 122 -11.19 -13.41 5.12
CA VAL A 122 -11.76 -12.74 6.29
C VAL A 122 -10.69 -11.88 6.96
N PRO A 123 -10.84 -10.54 7.02
CA PRO A 123 -9.91 -9.70 7.73
C PRO A 123 -10.19 -9.76 9.24
N PRO A 124 -9.22 -9.39 10.10
CA PRO A 124 -9.47 -9.20 11.53
C PRO A 124 -10.56 -8.14 11.75
N ALA A 125 -11.37 -8.27 12.81
CA ALA A 125 -12.45 -7.33 13.12
C ALA A 125 -11.99 -5.86 13.30
N SER A 126 -10.70 -5.66 13.59
CA SER A 126 -10.07 -4.35 13.78
C SER A 126 -9.21 -3.88 12.61
N PHE A 127 -9.25 -4.54 11.44
CA PHE A 127 -8.29 -4.29 10.35
C PHE A 127 -8.29 -2.84 9.86
N GLU A 128 -9.43 -2.15 9.89
CA GLU A 128 -9.50 -0.76 9.46
C GLU A 128 -8.77 0.16 10.44
N GLN A 129 -8.83 -0.15 11.74
CA GLN A 129 -8.21 0.67 12.78
C GLN A 129 -6.73 0.31 12.95
N GLN A 130 -6.43 -0.97 13.13
CA GLN A 130 -5.09 -1.49 13.45
C GLN A 130 -4.27 -1.90 12.22
N GLY A 131 -4.90 -1.88 11.05
CA GLY A 131 -4.27 -2.27 9.81
C GLY A 131 -4.27 -3.77 9.57
N GLN A 132 -3.59 -4.17 8.49
CA GLN A 132 -3.44 -5.56 8.10
C GLN A 132 -2.30 -5.73 7.09
N LYS A 133 -1.88 -6.99 6.90
CA LYS A 133 -1.06 -7.35 5.74
C LYS A 133 -1.84 -7.11 4.45
N VAL A 134 -1.21 -6.38 3.55
CA VAL A 134 -1.69 -6.13 2.19
C VAL A 134 -1.08 -7.17 1.28
N ARG A 135 -1.94 -7.90 0.58
CA ARG A 135 -1.50 -8.81 -0.48
C ARG A 135 -1.50 -8.06 -1.80
N GLY A 136 -0.34 -8.02 -2.46
CA GLY A 136 -0.20 -7.38 -3.76
C GLY A 136 -0.81 -8.23 -4.88
N PRO A 137 -1.02 -7.65 -6.08
CA PRO A 137 -1.58 -8.37 -7.22
C PRO A 137 -0.81 -9.65 -7.59
N GLY A 138 0.53 -9.65 -7.53
CA GLY A 138 1.34 -10.84 -7.79
C GLY A 138 1.21 -11.98 -6.77
N GLN A 139 0.42 -11.82 -5.72
CA GLN A 139 0.11 -12.88 -4.73
C GLN A 139 -1.27 -13.51 -4.93
N ILE A 140 -1.96 -13.13 -6.01
CA ILE A 140 -3.30 -13.61 -6.41
C ILE A 140 -3.18 -14.52 -7.63
#